data_AF-A0A7S1VER9-F1
#
_entry.id   AF-A0A7S1VER9-F1
#
_cell.length_a   1.000
_cell.length_b   1.000
_cell.length_c   1.000
_cell.angle_alpha   90.00
_cell.angle_beta   90.00
_cell.angle_gamma   90.00
#
_symmetry.space_group_name_H-M   'P 1'
#
loop_
_entity.id
_entity.type
_entity.pdbx_description
1 polymer ?
#
loop_
_entity_poly.entity_id
_entity_poly.type
_entity_poly.pdbx_seq_one_letter_code
_entity_poly.pdbx_strand_id
1 'polypeptide(L)'
;MKLQATPLLEGDSAEVIQIDELSSRSFVDLLDANKALLFQAQDGHLSVEDFGDFVTSLELEHYPYIGGAAPRTIIPVKAGKDIIFTANESPPQEPIPFHHELAQTPNPPEYVFFYCDVPAEQGGQTPIIDSTQVYRFAKDNHPDFIDKLVKHGARYIRTLPAEDDPSSPIGRSYKNTWNVANRQELEDKLSEKDGCSWEWHDDDGGSVRVTSEAVPAIRLVGEHAQNQVYQWTFANSIVAAFLGWQDSRNDRHDALRFGNMERMPEDVLQSIADFMHNNRVMYKWKSGDIMALNNRLVMHSRNPFTRPRRVLASIWGGPKEKVRMAQPSNGVAVGLRPESFYLDQEPATPLVFGFWKVPNEKCEEVCYQAIAKGYRRLDCACDYGNEAEVGRGIARAIQDGLVKREDLFVTSKLWNTYHKPEHVPLAMRKTLDDLQLDYVDEYLIHFPISMEFVDFKDKYPPEWTNLEGKMVIVPNDM
;
A
#
# COMPACT_ATOMS: atom_id res chain seq x y z
N MET A 1 25.67 -6.65 -3.41
CA MET A 1 25.30 -8.05 -3.67
C MET A 1 24.38 -8.06 -4.88
N LYS A 2 24.58 -8.98 -5.83
CA LYS A 2 23.68 -9.09 -6.98
C LYS A 2 22.43 -9.87 -6.59
N LEU A 3 21.28 -9.23 -6.75
CA LEU A 3 19.98 -9.78 -6.39
C LEU A 3 19.11 -9.93 -7.63
N GLN A 4 18.11 -10.78 -7.51
CA GLN A 4 16.98 -10.77 -8.42
C GLN A 4 15.71 -10.62 -7.58
N ALA A 5 14.72 -9.90 -8.11
CA ALA A 5 13.41 -9.73 -7.50
C ALA A 5 12.33 -10.34 -8.41
N THR A 6 11.37 -11.04 -7.81
CA THR A 6 10.21 -11.60 -8.51
C THR A 6 8.93 -11.01 -7.91
N PRO A 7 8.06 -10.36 -8.71
CA PRO A 7 6.72 -9.96 -8.28
C PRO A 7 5.89 -11.18 -7.89
N LEU A 8 5.50 -11.27 -6.60
CA LEU A 8 4.81 -12.48 -6.12
C LEU A 8 3.33 -12.51 -6.52
N LEU A 9 2.67 -11.35 -6.62
CA LEU A 9 1.23 -11.29 -6.91
C LEU A 9 0.87 -11.55 -8.38
N GLU A 10 1.85 -11.56 -9.28
CA GLU A 10 1.66 -11.88 -10.69
C GLU A 10 1.68 -13.39 -10.98
N GLY A 11 1.99 -14.23 -9.98
CA GLY A 11 2.01 -15.69 -10.13
C GLY A 11 2.98 -16.15 -11.23
N ASP A 12 2.54 -17.09 -12.07
CA ASP A 12 3.40 -17.71 -13.10
C ASP A 12 3.77 -16.77 -14.25
N SER A 13 3.12 -15.61 -14.40
CA SER A 13 3.45 -14.60 -15.42
C SER A 13 4.51 -13.60 -14.96
N ALA A 14 4.99 -13.70 -13.73
CA ALA A 14 5.94 -12.74 -13.16
C ALA A 14 7.28 -12.72 -13.92
N GLU A 15 7.67 -11.54 -14.41
CA GLU A 15 9.00 -11.34 -14.98
C GLU A 15 10.05 -11.12 -13.88
N VAL A 16 11.16 -11.85 -13.96
CA VAL A 16 12.25 -11.72 -12.99
C VAL A 16 13.05 -10.44 -13.27
N ILE A 17 13.11 -9.56 -12.27
CA ILE A 17 13.81 -8.29 -12.32
C ILE A 17 15.24 -8.50 -11.82
N GLN A 18 16.23 -8.30 -12.69
CA GLN A 18 17.65 -8.37 -12.31
C GLN A 18 18.07 -7.07 -11.62
N ILE A 19 18.72 -7.18 -10.47
CA ILE A 19 19.12 -6.04 -9.62
C ILE A 19 20.62 -6.10 -9.38
N ASP A 20 21.36 -5.31 -10.16
CA ASP A 20 22.81 -5.15 -9.98
C ASP A 20 23.12 -4.25 -8.77
N GLU A 21 22.36 -3.16 -8.60
CA GLU A 21 22.42 -2.27 -7.45
C GLU A 21 21.01 -1.87 -6.98
N LEU A 22 20.72 -2.06 -5.69
CA LEU A 22 19.44 -1.68 -5.09
C LEU A 22 19.62 -0.43 -4.25
N SER A 23 19.23 0.73 -4.80
CA SER A 23 19.11 1.95 -3.99
C SER A 23 17.85 1.87 -3.12
N SER A 24 17.84 2.62 -2.00
CA SER A 24 16.65 2.77 -1.15
C SER A 24 15.43 3.27 -1.94
N ARG A 25 15.65 4.18 -2.90
CA ARG A 25 14.57 4.74 -3.74
C ARG A 25 14.02 3.71 -4.71
N SER A 26 14.89 3.06 -5.48
CA SER A 26 14.47 2.02 -6.42
C SER A 26 13.81 0.83 -5.72
N PHE A 27 14.21 0.51 -4.48
CA PHE A 27 13.49 -0.46 -3.67
C PHE A 27 12.05 -0.04 -3.39
N VAL A 28 11.83 1.19 -2.91
CA VAL A 28 10.48 1.70 -2.64
C VAL A 28 9.64 1.69 -3.91
N ASP A 29 10.18 2.20 -5.02
CA ASP A 29 9.47 2.22 -6.30
C ASP A 29 9.08 0.83 -6.78
N LEU A 30 10.01 -0.13 -6.70
CA LEU A 30 9.76 -1.53 -7.08
C LEU A 30 8.73 -2.18 -6.16
N LEU A 31 8.88 -2.04 -4.84
CA LEU A 31 8.01 -2.72 -3.88
C LEU A 31 6.62 -2.11 -3.84
N ASP A 32 6.50 -0.79 -4.01
CA ASP A 32 5.21 -0.16 -4.24
C ASP A 32 4.61 -0.73 -5.51
N ALA A 33 5.22 -0.54 -6.68
CA ALA A 33 4.65 -0.97 -7.97
C ALA A 33 4.16 -2.43 -7.98
N ASN A 34 4.89 -3.33 -7.30
CA ASN A 34 4.60 -4.77 -7.29
C ASN A 34 3.89 -5.26 -6.02
N LYS A 35 3.77 -4.43 -4.98
CA LYS A 35 3.22 -4.67 -3.63
C LYS A 35 3.91 -5.77 -2.79
N ALA A 36 4.41 -6.84 -3.42
CA ALA A 36 5.12 -7.94 -2.79
C ALA A 36 6.21 -8.49 -3.72
N LEU A 37 7.44 -8.53 -3.23
CA LEU A 37 8.62 -9.00 -3.98
C LEU A 37 9.33 -10.13 -3.24
N LEU A 38 9.77 -11.12 -3.99
CA LEU A 38 10.71 -12.13 -3.53
C LEU A 38 12.11 -11.79 -4.02
N PHE A 39 13.04 -11.53 -3.11
CA PHE A 39 14.45 -11.31 -3.38
C PHE A 39 15.26 -12.58 -3.16
N GLN A 40 16.14 -12.87 -4.12
CA GLN A 40 17.06 -14.00 -4.08
C GLN A 40 18.46 -13.56 -4.54
N ALA A 41 19.49 -14.23 -4.02
CA ALA A 41 20.84 -14.08 -4.54
C ALA A 41 20.93 -14.66 -5.96
N GLN A 42 21.61 -13.98 -6.88
CA GLN A 42 21.85 -14.53 -8.22
C GLN A 42 22.80 -15.76 -8.16
N ASP A 43 23.87 -15.69 -7.36
CA ASP A 43 24.96 -16.67 -7.38
C ASP A 43 25.28 -17.29 -6.00
N GLY A 44 24.29 -17.42 -5.10
CA GLY A 44 24.58 -17.94 -3.76
C GLY A 44 23.38 -18.10 -2.83
N HIS A 45 23.67 -18.10 -1.53
CA HIS A 45 22.70 -18.17 -0.46
C HIS A 45 22.86 -16.92 0.41
N LEU A 46 21.76 -16.21 0.66
CA LEU A 46 21.72 -15.11 1.63
C LEU A 46 21.72 -15.70 3.04
N SER A 47 22.64 -15.25 3.87
CA SER A 47 22.66 -15.59 5.29
C SER A 47 21.76 -14.66 6.12
N VAL A 48 21.59 -14.97 7.40
CA VAL A 48 20.89 -14.10 8.36
C VAL A 48 21.59 -12.73 8.51
N GLU A 49 22.93 -12.70 8.41
CA GLU A 49 23.69 -11.44 8.45
C GLU A 49 23.42 -10.61 7.18
N ASP A 50 23.38 -11.26 6.01
CA ASP A 50 23.05 -10.58 4.75
C ASP A 50 21.62 -10.04 4.76
N PHE A 51 20.67 -10.74 5.41
CA PHE A 51 19.32 -10.22 5.62
C PHE A 51 19.33 -8.96 6.51
N GLY A 52 20.14 -8.93 7.56
CA GLY A 52 20.32 -7.75 8.42
C GLY A 52 20.91 -6.56 7.66
N ASP A 53 21.96 -6.80 6.87
CA ASP A 53 22.57 -5.77 6.03
C ASP A 53 21.59 -5.27 4.96
N PHE A 54 20.82 -6.18 4.34
CA PHE A 54 19.77 -5.83 3.37
C PHE A 54 18.77 -4.85 3.95
N VAL A 55 18.06 -5.20 5.03
CA VAL A 55 16.97 -4.36 5.56
C VAL A 55 17.46 -3.01 6.10
N THR A 56 18.69 -2.95 6.65
CA THR A 56 19.26 -1.71 7.18
C THR A 56 19.75 -0.77 6.08
N SER A 57 20.21 -1.29 4.93
CA SER A 57 20.65 -0.49 3.78
C SER A 57 19.51 0.26 3.09
N LEU A 58 18.25 -0.11 3.32
CA LEU A 58 17.07 0.46 2.65
C LEU A 58 16.70 1.86 3.18
N GLU A 59 17.36 2.36 4.23
CA GLU A 59 17.13 3.70 4.78
C GLU A 59 15.66 3.98 5.12
N LEU A 60 14.97 2.94 5.61
CA LEU A 60 13.62 3.03 6.14
C LEU A 60 13.64 3.51 7.60
N GLU A 61 12.52 4.07 8.05
CA GLU A 61 12.35 4.45 9.45
C GLU A 61 12.27 3.21 10.34
N HIS A 62 13.05 3.22 11.42
CA HIS A 62 13.00 2.13 12.39
C HIS A 62 11.64 2.08 13.08
N TYR A 63 11.02 0.90 13.10
CA TYR A 63 9.72 0.70 13.71
C TYR A 63 9.82 -0.22 14.94
N PRO A 64 9.60 0.29 16.17
CA PRO A 64 9.65 -0.54 17.36
C PRO A 64 8.46 -1.50 17.40
N TYR A 65 8.71 -2.78 17.67
CA TYR A 65 7.64 -3.77 17.79
C TYR A 65 6.92 -3.66 19.14
N ILE A 66 5.86 -2.85 19.17
CA ILE A 66 4.98 -2.64 20.33
C ILE A 66 3.54 -3.03 19.92
N GLY A 67 2.80 -3.76 20.76
CA GLY A 67 1.38 -4.05 20.50
C GLY A 67 1.03 -5.39 19.83
N GLY A 68 1.99 -6.11 19.24
CA GLY A 68 1.67 -7.33 18.47
C GLY A 68 1.09 -8.48 19.31
N ALA A 69 0.42 -9.46 18.69
CA ALA A 69 -0.32 -10.50 19.43
C ALA A 69 0.52 -11.71 19.87
N ALA A 70 1.76 -11.88 19.37
CA ALA A 70 2.59 -13.06 19.63
C ALA A 70 3.95 -12.70 20.26
N PRO A 71 4.50 -13.55 21.15
CA PRO A 71 5.87 -13.42 21.66
C PRO A 71 6.88 -13.64 20.52
N ARG A 72 8.05 -12.99 20.62
CA ARG A 72 9.09 -13.01 19.57
C ARG A 72 10.48 -13.11 20.21
N THR A 73 11.37 -13.88 19.60
CA THR A 73 12.76 -13.97 20.00
C THR A 73 13.63 -13.10 19.10
N ILE A 74 14.38 -12.18 19.70
CA ILE A 74 15.33 -11.31 18.99
C ILE A 74 16.51 -12.15 18.49
N ILE A 75 16.90 -11.95 17.23
CA ILE A 75 18.07 -12.57 16.62
C ILE A 75 19.15 -11.50 16.43
N PRO A 76 20.24 -11.55 17.21
CA PRO A 76 21.30 -10.55 17.08
C PRO A 76 22.04 -10.73 15.75
N VAL A 77 22.21 -9.61 15.03
CA VAL A 77 23.06 -9.50 13.83
C VAL A 77 24.01 -8.32 13.99
N LYS A 78 25.05 -8.24 13.16
CA LYS A 78 26.02 -7.13 13.23
C LYS A 78 25.40 -5.77 12.93
N ALA A 79 24.41 -5.75 12.04
CA ALA A 79 23.74 -4.53 11.60
C ALA A 79 22.83 -3.89 12.66
N GLY A 80 22.41 -4.63 13.69
CA GLY A 80 21.51 -4.12 14.73
C GLY A 80 21.02 -5.21 15.67
N LYS A 81 20.64 -4.84 16.89
CA LYS A 81 20.25 -5.80 17.94
C LYS A 81 18.76 -6.09 18.01
N ASP A 82 17.90 -5.28 17.41
CA ASP A 82 16.44 -5.33 17.54
C ASP A 82 15.71 -5.29 16.20
N ILE A 83 16.45 -5.49 15.10
CA ILE A 83 15.95 -5.39 13.73
C ILE A 83 15.46 -6.72 13.16
N ILE A 84 15.89 -7.86 13.72
CA ILE A 84 15.50 -9.21 13.29
C ILE A 84 14.97 -9.99 14.47
N PHE A 85 13.85 -10.67 14.25
CA PHE A 85 13.21 -11.51 15.25
C PHE A 85 12.54 -12.74 14.61
N THR A 86 12.20 -13.75 15.40
CA THR A 86 11.53 -14.95 14.90
C THR A 86 10.13 -14.63 14.36
N ALA A 87 9.72 -15.25 13.25
CA ALA A 87 8.33 -15.23 12.81
C ALA A 87 7.43 -15.92 13.86
N ASN A 88 6.12 -15.61 13.92
CA ASN A 88 5.20 -16.13 14.94
C ASN A 88 5.37 -17.65 15.18
N GLU A 89 5.65 -18.01 16.43
CA GLU A 89 6.07 -19.36 16.87
C GLU A 89 4.89 -20.26 17.28
N SER A 90 3.66 -19.88 16.92
CA SER A 90 2.46 -20.70 17.16
C SER A 90 2.65 -22.16 16.70
N PRO A 91 1.98 -23.14 17.34
CA PRO A 91 2.15 -24.56 17.04
C PRO A 91 2.11 -24.88 15.54
N PRO A 92 2.96 -25.78 15.02
CA PRO A 92 3.07 -26.04 13.57
C PRO A 92 1.78 -26.49 12.89
N GLN A 93 0.85 -27.08 13.64
CA GLN A 93 -0.43 -27.60 13.13
C GLN A 93 -1.47 -26.50 12.94
N GLU A 94 -1.35 -25.39 13.66
CA GLU A 94 -2.31 -24.30 13.63
C GLU A 94 -2.02 -23.34 12.48
N PRO A 95 -2.98 -22.99 11.61
CA PRO A 95 -2.77 -21.93 10.64
C PRO A 95 -2.74 -20.57 11.34
N ILE A 96 -2.02 -19.60 10.75
CA ILE A 96 -2.20 -18.19 11.09
C ILE A 96 -3.05 -17.58 9.98
N PRO A 97 -4.25 -17.04 10.26
CA PRO A 97 -5.09 -16.49 9.19
C PRO A 97 -4.55 -15.16 8.64
N PHE A 98 -5.15 -14.69 7.54
CA PHE A 98 -4.75 -13.46 6.88
C PHE A 98 -4.93 -12.21 7.76
N HIS A 99 -3.88 -11.40 7.80
CA HIS A 99 -3.86 -10.13 8.52
C HIS A 99 -2.83 -9.16 7.89
N HIS A 100 -2.99 -7.88 8.18
CA HIS A 100 -1.91 -6.91 8.12
C HIS A 100 -1.12 -6.92 9.43
N GLU A 101 0.20 -6.75 9.35
CA GLU A 101 1.06 -6.71 10.54
C GLU A 101 0.71 -5.49 11.40
N LEU A 102 0.50 -5.72 12.70
CA LEU A 102 0.10 -4.69 13.68
C LEU A 102 -1.12 -3.84 13.27
N ALA A 103 -2.08 -4.40 12.53
CA ALA A 103 -3.22 -3.63 11.99
C ALA A 103 -4.13 -2.98 13.04
N GLN A 104 -4.04 -3.39 14.31
CA GLN A 104 -4.78 -2.79 15.42
C GLN A 104 -4.12 -1.52 15.98
N THR A 105 -2.95 -1.12 15.47
CA THR A 105 -2.31 0.14 15.87
C THR A 105 -2.77 1.29 14.95
N PRO A 106 -2.77 2.55 15.45
CA PRO A 106 -3.11 3.70 14.60
C PRO A 106 -2.20 3.82 13.38
N ASN A 107 -0.89 3.61 13.58
CA ASN A 107 0.17 3.75 12.60
C ASN A 107 0.92 2.43 12.43
N PRO A 108 0.39 1.43 11.71
CA PRO A 108 1.07 0.16 11.49
C PRO A 108 2.37 0.34 10.68
N PRO A 109 3.32 -0.61 10.73
CA PRO A 109 4.52 -0.57 9.90
C PRO A 109 4.12 -0.56 8.41
N GLU A 110 4.87 0.17 7.60
CA GLU A 110 4.62 0.27 6.16
C GLU A 110 5.18 -0.94 5.41
N TYR A 111 6.29 -1.51 5.90
CA TYR A 111 6.96 -2.66 5.27
C TYR A 111 7.20 -3.80 6.25
N VAL A 112 7.01 -5.02 5.74
CA VAL A 112 7.29 -6.27 6.45
C VAL A 112 8.20 -7.12 5.59
N PHE A 113 9.24 -7.67 6.20
CA PHE A 113 10.18 -8.58 5.56
C PHE A 113 10.15 -9.93 6.26
N PHE A 114 10.18 -11.00 5.47
CA PHE A 114 10.39 -12.35 5.94
C PHE A 114 11.65 -12.94 5.32
N TYR A 115 12.46 -13.62 6.11
CA TYR A 115 13.65 -14.34 5.65
C TYR A 115 13.53 -15.81 5.99
N CYS A 116 13.69 -16.69 5.00
CA CYS A 116 13.70 -18.12 5.24
C CYS A 116 15.09 -18.64 5.57
N ASP A 117 15.32 -18.93 6.84
CA ASP A 117 16.54 -19.57 7.30
C ASP A 117 16.50 -21.08 7.04
N VAL A 118 15.45 -21.74 7.56
CA VAL A 118 15.22 -23.18 7.38
C VAL A 118 13.82 -23.39 6.82
N PRO A 119 13.65 -23.83 5.56
CA PRO A 119 12.34 -24.11 5.01
C PRO A 119 11.74 -25.38 5.64
N ALA A 120 10.41 -25.43 5.74
CA ALA A 120 9.72 -26.66 6.12
C ALA A 120 9.80 -27.68 4.99
N GLU A 121 9.89 -28.97 5.34
CA GLU A 121 9.81 -30.05 4.35
C GLU A 121 8.40 -30.11 3.72
N GLN A 122 7.36 -29.98 4.56
CA GLN A 122 5.96 -29.98 4.14
C GLN A 122 5.23 -28.75 4.71
N GLY A 123 4.43 -28.10 3.86
CA GLY A 123 3.65 -26.92 4.23
C GLY A 123 4.51 -25.68 4.53
N GLY A 124 4.08 -24.86 5.49
CA GLY A 124 4.90 -23.78 6.05
C GLY A 124 5.12 -22.58 5.15
N GLN A 125 4.40 -22.51 4.03
CA GLN A 125 4.35 -21.32 3.21
C GLN A 125 3.85 -20.12 4.02
N THR A 126 4.20 -18.93 3.54
CA THR A 126 3.59 -17.67 3.96
C THR A 126 2.68 -17.20 2.83
N PRO A 127 1.41 -17.65 2.75
CA PRO A 127 0.52 -17.17 1.71
C PRO A 127 0.28 -15.67 1.85
N ILE A 128 0.16 -14.99 0.71
CA ILE A 128 -0.10 -13.55 0.62
C ILE A 128 -1.32 -13.28 -0.26
N ILE A 129 -1.96 -12.12 -0.07
CA ILE A 129 -3.05 -11.65 -0.93
C ILE A 129 -3.06 -10.12 -1.02
N ASP A 130 -3.42 -9.62 -2.20
CA ASP A 130 -3.64 -8.20 -2.47
C ASP A 130 -4.88 -7.68 -1.73
N SER A 131 -4.66 -6.83 -0.73
CA SER A 131 -5.72 -6.26 0.11
C SER A 131 -6.67 -5.35 -0.68
N THR A 132 -6.24 -4.80 -1.82
CA THR A 132 -7.13 -3.99 -2.67
C THR A 132 -8.15 -4.87 -3.40
N GLN A 133 -7.78 -6.10 -3.75
CA GLN A 133 -8.71 -7.06 -4.35
C GLN A 133 -9.74 -7.54 -3.32
N VAL A 134 -9.30 -7.77 -2.08
CA VAL A 134 -10.20 -8.09 -0.96
C VAL A 134 -11.20 -6.95 -0.73
N TYR A 135 -10.72 -5.70 -0.72
CA TYR A 135 -11.59 -4.54 -0.59
C TYR A 135 -12.64 -4.48 -1.70
N ARG A 136 -12.24 -4.60 -2.97
CA ARG A 136 -13.15 -4.58 -4.13
C ARG A 136 -14.20 -5.68 -4.01
N PHE A 137 -13.78 -6.92 -3.78
CA PHE A 137 -14.70 -8.04 -3.58
C PHE A 137 -15.70 -7.77 -2.46
N ALA A 138 -15.23 -7.32 -1.29
CA ALA A 138 -16.09 -7.06 -0.15
C ALA A 138 -17.02 -5.86 -0.40
N LYS A 139 -16.58 -4.83 -1.13
CA LYS A 139 -17.42 -3.67 -1.49
C LYS A 139 -18.51 -4.05 -2.49
N ASP A 140 -18.19 -4.87 -3.48
CA ASP A 140 -19.12 -5.28 -4.53
C ASP A 140 -20.17 -6.28 -4.02
N ASN A 141 -19.76 -7.19 -3.13
CA ASN A 141 -20.63 -8.27 -2.65
C ASN A 141 -21.29 -7.95 -1.30
N HIS A 142 -20.67 -7.10 -0.47
CA HIS A 142 -21.12 -6.77 0.89
C HIS A 142 -21.05 -5.25 1.17
N PRO A 143 -21.67 -4.39 0.35
CA PRO A 143 -21.48 -2.94 0.42
C PRO A 143 -21.84 -2.33 1.78
N ASP A 144 -22.94 -2.77 2.40
CA ASP A 144 -23.37 -2.29 3.72
C ASP A 144 -22.36 -2.60 4.82
N PHE A 145 -21.69 -3.76 4.72
CA PHE A 145 -20.64 -4.15 5.66
C PHE A 145 -19.42 -3.21 5.54
N ILE A 146 -18.99 -2.94 4.30
CA ILE A 146 -17.88 -2.02 4.04
C ILE A 146 -18.23 -0.59 4.45
N ASP A 147 -19.44 -0.11 4.18
CA ASP A 147 -19.84 1.25 4.55
C ASP A 147 -19.87 1.43 6.07
N LYS A 148 -20.29 0.40 6.82
CA LYS A 148 -20.17 0.40 8.28
C LYS A 148 -18.73 0.39 8.75
N LEU A 149 -17.84 -0.39 8.14
CA LEU A 149 -16.41 -0.39 8.48
C LEU A 149 -15.73 0.95 8.17
N VAL A 150 -16.08 1.62 7.06
CA VAL A 150 -15.58 2.95 6.71
C VAL A 150 -16.07 3.99 7.73
N LYS A 151 -17.35 3.93 8.11
CA LYS A 151 -17.96 4.90 9.02
C LYS A 151 -17.54 4.72 10.47
N HIS A 152 -17.41 3.48 10.93
CA HIS A 152 -17.25 3.16 12.35
C HIS A 152 -15.93 2.49 12.69
N GLY A 153 -15.21 1.91 11.72
CA GLY A 153 -14.04 1.07 11.99
C GLY A 153 -14.43 -0.26 12.64
N ALA A 154 -13.44 -0.92 13.24
CA ALA A 154 -13.58 -2.19 13.94
C ALA A 154 -13.04 -2.10 15.37
N ARG A 155 -13.62 -2.91 16.26
CA ARG A 155 -13.14 -3.13 17.62
C ARG A 155 -12.83 -4.59 17.82
N TYR A 156 -11.77 -4.83 18.58
CA TYR A 156 -11.27 -6.15 18.90
C TYR A 156 -11.47 -6.40 20.39
N ILE A 157 -11.99 -7.58 20.73
CA ILE A 157 -12.24 -7.99 22.10
C ILE A 157 -11.34 -9.18 22.40
N ARG A 158 -10.49 -9.07 23.43
CA ARG A 158 -9.57 -10.14 23.80
C ARG A 158 -9.35 -10.21 25.31
N THR A 159 -9.38 -11.42 25.84
CA THR A 159 -8.94 -11.76 27.20
C THR A 159 -7.44 -12.10 27.16
N LEU A 160 -6.66 -11.28 27.85
CA LEU A 160 -5.20 -11.32 27.91
C LEU A 160 -4.74 -11.91 29.26
N PRO A 161 -3.87 -12.92 29.29
CA PRO A 161 -3.28 -13.39 30.54
C PRO A 161 -2.27 -12.38 31.12
N ALA A 162 -1.86 -12.56 32.38
CA ALA A 162 -0.80 -11.73 32.97
C ALA A 162 0.60 -12.08 32.47
N GLU A 163 0.82 -13.33 32.06
CA GLU A 163 2.07 -13.87 31.53
C GLU A 163 1.84 -14.53 30.16
N ASP A 164 2.86 -14.55 29.31
CA ASP A 164 2.73 -15.14 27.97
C ASP A 164 2.45 -16.64 28.06
N ASP A 165 1.45 -17.09 27.31
CA ASP A 165 1.05 -18.48 27.20
C ASP A 165 1.49 -19.06 25.84
N PRO A 166 2.60 -19.82 25.79
CA PRO A 166 3.13 -20.36 24.53
C PRO A 166 2.26 -21.46 23.93
N SER A 167 1.24 -21.96 24.64
CA SER A 167 0.31 -22.97 24.12
C SER A 167 -0.81 -22.37 23.27
N SER A 168 -1.06 -21.05 23.36
CA SER A 168 -2.10 -20.35 22.63
C SER A 168 -1.54 -19.52 21.47
N PRO A 169 -2.15 -19.54 20.27
CA PRO A 169 -1.73 -18.69 19.14
C PRO A 169 -1.91 -17.19 19.42
N ILE A 170 -2.72 -16.83 20.42
CA ILE A 170 -3.00 -15.46 20.86
C ILE A 170 -2.62 -15.24 22.34
N GLY A 171 -1.73 -16.08 22.87
CA GLY A 171 -1.40 -16.16 24.30
C GLY A 171 -0.54 -15.04 24.87
N ARG A 172 -0.21 -13.98 24.10
CA ARG A 172 0.60 -12.87 24.63
C ARG A 172 -0.13 -12.14 25.74
N SER A 173 0.60 -11.84 26.82
CA SER A 173 0.11 -11.18 28.01
C SER A 173 -0.29 -9.74 27.79
N TYR A 174 -1.09 -9.18 28.71
CA TYR A 174 -1.38 -7.74 28.68
C TYR A 174 -0.10 -6.91 28.90
N LYS A 175 0.83 -7.38 29.74
CA LYS A 175 2.11 -6.72 30.01
C LYS A 175 2.91 -6.53 28.74
N ASN A 176 3.07 -7.59 27.96
CA ASN A 176 3.85 -7.55 26.73
C ASN A 176 3.08 -6.93 25.57
N THR A 177 1.76 -7.06 25.54
CA THR A 177 0.92 -6.43 24.50
C THR A 177 0.96 -4.91 24.64
N TRP A 178 0.80 -4.39 25.86
CA TRP A 178 0.73 -2.95 26.11
C TRP A 178 2.05 -2.32 26.56
N ASN A 179 3.11 -3.13 26.72
CA ASN A 179 4.39 -2.71 27.27
C ASN A 179 4.23 -2.00 28.62
N VAL A 180 3.68 -2.72 29.60
CA VAL A 180 3.36 -2.25 30.96
C VAL A 180 3.82 -3.27 31.99
N ALA A 181 4.23 -2.81 33.17
CA ALA A 181 4.74 -3.68 34.22
C ALA A 181 3.63 -4.29 35.09
N ASN A 182 2.49 -3.59 35.25
CA ASN A 182 1.45 -3.93 36.22
C ASN A 182 0.05 -3.51 35.75
N ARG A 183 -0.97 -3.79 36.58
CA ARG A 183 -2.38 -3.48 36.27
C ARG A 183 -2.63 -1.99 36.14
N GLN A 184 -2.10 -1.17 37.06
CA GLN A 184 -2.33 0.27 37.07
C GLN A 184 -1.81 0.94 35.79
N GLU A 185 -0.60 0.59 35.35
CA GLU A 185 -0.04 1.13 34.10
C GLU A 185 -0.86 0.75 32.87
N LEU A 186 -1.49 -0.45 32.87
CA LEU A 186 -2.42 -0.82 31.80
C LEU A 186 -3.65 0.09 31.81
N GLU A 187 -4.27 0.27 32.99
CA GLU A 187 -5.46 1.10 33.15
C GLU A 187 -5.19 2.54 32.74
N ASP A 188 -4.04 3.10 33.12
CA ASP A 188 -3.61 4.44 32.74
C ASP A 188 -3.56 4.56 31.20
N LYS A 189 -2.87 3.64 30.51
CA LYS A 189 -2.79 3.64 29.03
C LYS A 189 -4.14 3.41 28.34
N LEU A 190 -5.00 2.55 28.91
CA LEU A 190 -6.33 2.30 28.35
C LEU A 190 -7.25 3.50 28.54
N SER A 191 -7.11 4.23 29.65
CA SER A 191 -7.90 5.43 29.96
C SER A 191 -7.61 6.62 29.04
N GLU A 192 -6.39 6.68 28.47
CA GLU A 192 -6.00 7.68 27.47
C GLU A 192 -6.62 7.43 26.09
N LYS A 193 -7.18 6.23 25.86
CA LYS A 193 -7.74 5.82 24.57
C LYS A 193 -9.25 5.87 24.56
N ASP A 194 -9.80 6.66 23.63
CA ASP A 194 -11.24 6.87 23.55
C ASP A 194 -12.01 5.57 23.22
N GLY A 195 -13.02 5.29 24.03
CA GLY A 195 -13.88 4.13 23.90
C GLY A 195 -13.24 2.77 24.18
N CYS A 196 -12.01 2.68 24.70
CA CYS A 196 -11.50 1.42 25.25
C CYS A 196 -12.30 1.02 26.50
N SER A 197 -12.49 -0.28 26.73
CA SER A 197 -13.05 -0.80 27.99
C SER A 197 -12.29 -2.03 28.44
N TRP A 198 -12.23 -2.27 29.75
CA TRP A 198 -11.57 -3.44 30.31
C TRP A 198 -12.26 -3.98 31.55
N GLU A 199 -12.13 -5.29 31.76
CA GLU A 199 -12.67 -6.01 32.90
C GLU A 199 -11.61 -7.01 33.38
N TRP A 200 -11.18 -6.87 34.64
CA TRP A 200 -10.27 -7.83 35.28
C TRP A 200 -11.06 -9.06 35.71
N HIS A 201 -10.49 -10.24 35.47
CA HIS A 201 -11.05 -11.49 35.98
C HIS A 201 -10.38 -11.87 37.30
N ASP A 202 -11.17 -12.42 38.22
CA ASP A 202 -10.69 -12.98 39.49
C ASP A 202 -10.20 -14.43 39.31
N ASP A 203 -9.37 -14.67 38.30
CA ASP A 203 -8.67 -15.95 38.13
C ASP A 203 -7.29 -15.92 38.82
N ASP A 204 -6.77 -17.09 39.20
CA ASP A 204 -5.46 -17.23 39.86
C ASP A 204 -4.30 -16.58 39.04
N GLY A 205 -4.52 -16.33 37.75
CA GLY A 205 -3.55 -15.75 36.80
C GLY A 205 -3.71 -14.25 36.53
N GLY A 206 -4.76 -13.59 37.00
CA GLY A 206 -4.98 -12.15 36.83
C GLY A 206 -5.15 -11.68 35.38
N SER A 207 -6.02 -12.34 34.62
CA SER A 207 -6.32 -11.97 33.22
C SER A 207 -7.24 -10.74 33.11
N VAL A 208 -7.23 -10.10 31.93
CA VAL A 208 -8.06 -8.92 31.64
C VAL A 208 -8.72 -9.06 30.28
N ARG A 209 -10.03 -8.87 30.23
CA ARG A 209 -10.77 -8.73 28.97
C ARG A 209 -10.72 -7.27 28.54
N VAL A 210 -10.20 -7.00 27.36
CA VAL A 210 -10.07 -5.66 26.78
C VAL A 210 -10.90 -5.58 25.50
N THR A 211 -11.72 -4.53 25.39
CA THR A 211 -12.30 -4.05 24.13
C THR A 211 -11.46 -2.87 23.67
N SER A 212 -10.86 -2.99 22.49
CA SER A 212 -10.05 -1.92 21.91
C SER A 212 -10.87 -0.67 21.58
N GLU A 213 -10.18 0.45 21.38
CA GLU A 213 -10.70 1.60 20.63
C GLU A 213 -11.18 1.16 19.23
N ALA A 214 -12.02 1.98 18.60
CA ALA A 214 -12.39 1.77 17.21
C ALA A 214 -11.21 2.12 16.31
N VAL A 215 -10.69 1.14 15.58
CA VAL A 215 -9.56 1.34 14.66
C VAL A 215 -10.02 1.27 13.20
N PRO A 216 -9.40 2.02 12.28
CA PRO A 216 -9.72 1.96 10.87
C PRO A 216 -9.53 0.54 10.32
N ALA A 217 -10.61 -0.03 9.78
CA ALA A 217 -10.60 -1.36 9.16
C ALA A 217 -10.44 -1.31 7.64
N ILE A 218 -10.81 -0.17 7.04
CA ILE A 218 -10.64 0.16 5.64
C ILE A 218 -9.75 1.39 5.59
N ARG A 219 -8.67 1.35 4.80
CA ARG A 219 -7.71 2.46 4.71
C ARG A 219 -7.52 2.88 3.26
N LEU A 220 -7.45 4.18 3.05
CA LEU A 220 -7.03 4.77 1.79
C LEU A 220 -5.51 4.91 1.81
N VAL A 221 -4.84 4.20 0.93
CA VAL A 221 -3.39 4.28 0.72
C VAL A 221 -3.15 5.29 -0.40
N GLY A 222 -2.63 6.46 -0.06
CA GLY A 222 -2.13 7.45 -1.02
C GLY A 222 -0.60 7.46 -1.07
N GLU A 223 -0.03 8.16 -2.08
CA GLU A 223 1.41 8.32 -2.30
C GLU A 223 2.14 6.98 -2.51
N HIS A 224 1.78 6.29 -3.57
CA HIS A 224 2.38 5.04 -3.97
C HIS A 224 3.38 5.28 -5.10
N ALA A 225 4.68 5.02 -4.88
CA ALA A 225 5.75 5.31 -5.84
C ALA A 225 5.76 6.78 -6.35
N GLN A 226 5.47 7.77 -5.48
CA GLN A 226 5.28 9.20 -5.82
C GLN A 226 4.12 9.51 -6.80
N ASN A 227 3.44 8.50 -7.36
CA ASN A 227 2.22 8.71 -8.10
C ASN A 227 1.08 8.92 -7.08
N GLN A 228 0.28 9.97 -7.25
CA GLN A 228 -0.92 10.25 -6.42
C GLN A 228 -2.05 9.25 -6.72
N VAL A 229 -1.72 7.95 -6.76
CA VAL A 229 -2.67 6.85 -6.92
C VAL A 229 -3.18 6.49 -5.54
N TYR A 230 -4.50 6.57 -5.39
CA TYR A 230 -5.19 6.25 -4.15
C TYR A 230 -5.82 4.87 -4.26
N GLN A 231 -5.50 3.96 -3.34
CA GLN A 231 -6.05 2.61 -3.31
C GLN A 231 -6.73 2.34 -1.97
N TRP A 232 -7.98 1.91 -2.02
CA TRP A 232 -8.68 1.43 -0.84
C TRP A 232 -8.25 0.00 -0.52
N THR A 233 -8.04 -0.27 0.76
CA THR A 233 -7.52 -1.55 1.27
C THR A 233 -8.36 -2.08 2.41
N PHE A 234 -8.50 -3.40 2.48
CA PHE A 234 -9.08 -4.10 3.62
C PHE A 234 -8.03 -4.27 4.73
N ALA A 235 -7.48 -3.14 5.20
CA ALA A 235 -6.30 -3.06 6.06
C ALA A 235 -6.60 -3.33 7.55
N ASN A 236 -6.78 -4.60 7.91
CA ASN A 236 -7.17 -5.00 9.27
C ASN A 236 -6.71 -6.43 9.66
N SER A 237 -7.20 -6.91 10.81
CA SER A 237 -7.05 -8.30 11.27
C SER A 237 -8.40 -8.95 11.59
N ILE A 238 -9.50 -8.48 10.98
CA ILE A 238 -10.86 -8.95 11.24
C ILE A 238 -10.95 -10.45 10.92
N VAL A 239 -10.52 -10.88 9.74
CA VAL A 239 -10.57 -12.30 9.36
C VAL A 239 -9.69 -13.16 10.28
N ALA A 240 -8.53 -12.64 10.71
CA ALA A 240 -7.69 -13.33 11.69
C ALA A 240 -8.35 -13.49 13.06
N ALA A 241 -9.05 -12.47 13.55
CA ALA A 241 -9.80 -12.59 14.79
C ALA A 241 -10.99 -13.56 14.65
N PHE A 242 -11.76 -13.42 13.57
CA PHE A 242 -12.92 -14.26 13.31
C PHE A 242 -12.57 -15.75 13.21
N LEU A 243 -11.48 -16.10 12.53
CA LEU A 243 -11.10 -17.50 12.32
C LEU A 243 -10.25 -18.06 13.46
N GLY A 244 -9.35 -17.25 14.03
CA GLY A 244 -8.21 -17.74 14.81
C GLY A 244 -8.12 -17.25 16.25
N TRP A 245 -8.95 -16.30 16.70
CA TRP A 245 -8.90 -15.86 18.11
C TRP A 245 -9.74 -16.77 19.01
N GLN A 246 -9.37 -18.05 19.01
CA GLN A 246 -10.00 -19.09 19.79
C GLN A 246 -8.97 -19.71 20.73
N ASP A 247 -9.21 -19.62 22.03
CA ASP A 247 -8.46 -20.40 23.03
C ASP A 247 -9.34 -20.64 24.28
N SER A 248 -8.73 -21.07 25.39
CA SER A 248 -9.46 -21.31 26.65
C SER A 248 -10.05 -20.04 27.28
N ARG A 249 -9.60 -18.84 26.86
CA ARG A 249 -10.00 -17.54 27.41
C ARG A 249 -10.83 -16.71 26.43
N ASN A 250 -10.76 -17.04 25.14
CA ASN A 250 -11.32 -16.25 24.05
C ASN A 250 -12.23 -17.10 23.17
N ASP A 251 -13.43 -16.59 22.90
CA ASP A 251 -14.33 -17.08 21.88
C ASP A 251 -14.24 -16.18 20.65
N ARG A 252 -13.89 -16.76 19.50
CA ARG A 252 -13.75 -16.03 18.23
C ARG A 252 -15.05 -15.35 17.78
N HIS A 253 -16.20 -15.90 18.16
CA HIS A 253 -17.52 -15.33 17.83
C HIS A 253 -17.80 -14.01 18.58
N ASP A 254 -17.07 -13.77 19.66
CA ASP A 254 -17.13 -12.55 20.47
C ASP A 254 -15.94 -11.59 20.25
N ALA A 255 -14.95 -11.99 19.46
CA ALA A 255 -13.71 -11.24 19.29
C ALA A 255 -13.87 -9.91 18.53
N LEU A 256 -15.01 -9.69 17.86
CA LEU A 256 -15.18 -8.60 16.90
C LEU A 256 -16.50 -7.86 17.06
N ARG A 257 -16.42 -6.53 16.95
CA ARG A 257 -17.56 -5.64 16.77
C ARG A 257 -17.21 -4.55 15.77
N PHE A 258 -18.21 -3.98 15.09
CA PHE A 258 -18.03 -2.67 14.46
C PHE A 258 -17.66 -1.63 15.52
N GLY A 259 -17.07 -0.50 15.13
CA GLY A 259 -16.67 0.51 16.11
C GLY A 259 -17.82 1.14 16.91
N ASN A 260 -19.07 0.97 16.47
CA ASN A 260 -20.27 1.32 17.24
C ASN A 260 -20.80 0.17 18.13
N MET A 261 -20.00 -0.89 18.33
CA MET A 261 -20.33 -2.10 19.09
C MET A 261 -21.38 -3.03 18.49
N GLU A 262 -21.89 -2.76 17.28
CA GLU A 262 -22.73 -3.73 16.56
C GLU A 262 -21.95 -5.00 16.23
N ARG A 263 -22.64 -6.14 16.23
CA ARG A 263 -22.04 -7.42 15.83
C ARG A 263 -21.80 -7.44 14.32
N MET A 264 -20.65 -7.99 13.91
CA MET A 264 -20.36 -8.25 12.51
C MET A 264 -21.09 -9.52 12.03
N PRO A 265 -21.73 -9.53 10.85
CA PRO A 265 -22.38 -10.73 10.30
C PRO A 265 -21.34 -11.81 9.94
N GLU A 266 -21.45 -13.00 10.53
CA GLU A 266 -20.46 -14.06 10.36
C GLU A 266 -20.47 -14.68 8.97
N ASP A 267 -21.61 -14.70 8.30
CA ASP A 267 -21.76 -15.12 6.91
C ASP A 267 -20.96 -14.22 5.96
N VAL A 268 -20.96 -12.90 6.21
CA VAL A 268 -20.12 -11.94 5.48
C VAL A 268 -18.64 -12.16 5.78
N LEU A 269 -18.27 -12.35 7.05
CA LEU A 269 -16.89 -12.63 7.44
C LEU A 269 -16.36 -13.92 6.81
N GLN A 270 -17.19 -14.97 6.77
CA GLN A 270 -16.86 -16.24 6.12
C GLN A 270 -16.73 -16.06 4.59
N SER A 271 -17.64 -15.32 3.96
CA SER A 271 -17.56 -15.03 2.52
C SER A 271 -16.26 -14.33 2.14
N ILE A 272 -15.81 -13.34 2.92
CA ILE A 272 -14.53 -12.65 2.71
C ILE A 272 -13.35 -13.61 2.98
N ALA A 273 -13.41 -14.44 4.02
CA ALA A 273 -12.39 -15.43 4.31
C ALA A 273 -12.22 -16.45 3.18
N ASP A 274 -13.33 -16.92 2.60
CA ASP A 274 -13.33 -17.86 1.48
C ASP A 274 -12.74 -17.22 0.22
N PHE A 275 -13.09 -15.96 -0.05
CA PHE A 275 -12.45 -15.19 -1.13
C PHE A 275 -10.94 -15.08 -0.92
N MET A 276 -10.50 -14.72 0.28
CA MET A 276 -9.07 -14.63 0.60
C MET A 276 -8.37 -15.98 0.42
N HIS A 277 -9.00 -17.07 0.87
CA HIS A 277 -8.46 -18.40 0.68
C HIS A 277 -8.30 -18.71 -0.81
N ASN A 278 -9.35 -18.54 -1.61
CA ASN A 278 -9.34 -18.95 -3.01
C ASN A 278 -8.44 -18.11 -3.91
N ASN A 279 -8.13 -16.86 -3.54
CA ASN A 279 -7.35 -15.92 -4.33
C ASN A 279 -5.95 -15.64 -3.77
N ARG A 280 -5.47 -16.46 -2.82
CA ARG A 280 -4.13 -16.31 -2.26
C ARG A 280 -3.04 -16.78 -3.22
N VAL A 281 -1.90 -16.10 -3.16
CA VAL A 281 -0.65 -16.61 -3.72
C VAL A 281 0.10 -17.40 -2.66
N MET A 282 0.62 -18.56 -3.04
CA MET A 282 1.45 -19.40 -2.19
C MET A 282 2.81 -19.61 -2.82
N TYR A 283 3.85 -19.17 -2.12
CA TYR A 283 5.23 -19.43 -2.50
C TYR A 283 5.85 -20.48 -1.58
N LYS A 284 6.58 -21.45 -2.16
CA LYS A 284 7.33 -22.46 -1.41
C LYS A 284 8.72 -21.93 -1.08
N TRP A 285 8.93 -21.64 0.19
CA TRP A 285 10.19 -21.14 0.74
C TRP A 285 11.41 -21.98 0.34
N LYS A 286 12.50 -21.30 0.00
CA LYS A 286 13.87 -21.82 -0.07
C LYS A 286 14.74 -21.10 0.96
N SER A 287 15.77 -21.80 1.44
CA SER A 287 16.74 -21.21 2.36
C SER A 287 17.45 -20.04 1.70
N GLY A 288 17.45 -18.87 2.34
CA GLY A 288 18.02 -17.63 1.85
C GLY A 288 17.03 -16.70 1.15
N ASP A 289 15.79 -17.11 0.94
CA ASP A 289 14.79 -16.23 0.34
C ASP A 289 14.44 -15.06 1.27
N ILE A 290 14.33 -13.86 0.72
CA ILE A 290 13.76 -12.68 1.40
C ILE A 290 12.45 -12.31 0.71
N MET A 291 11.33 -12.33 1.41
CA MET A 291 10.05 -11.81 0.94
C MET A 291 9.84 -10.43 1.55
N ALA A 292 9.69 -9.40 0.72
CA ALA A 292 9.36 -8.04 1.13
C ALA A 292 7.91 -7.73 0.76
N LEU A 293 7.15 -7.17 1.70
CA LEU A 293 5.74 -6.84 1.54
C LEU A 293 5.53 -5.36 1.84
N ASN A 294 4.80 -4.66 0.97
CA ASN A 294 4.14 -3.41 1.34
C ASN A 294 2.95 -3.77 2.24
N ASN A 295 3.13 -3.62 3.54
CA ASN A 295 2.15 -3.97 4.56
C ASN A 295 0.92 -3.05 4.55
N ARG A 296 0.91 -1.98 3.75
CA ARG A 296 -0.28 -1.17 3.53
C ARG A 296 -1.22 -1.84 2.52
N LEU A 297 -0.66 -2.65 1.60
CA LEU A 297 -1.38 -3.21 0.45
C LEU A 297 -1.52 -4.74 0.49
N VAL A 298 -0.71 -5.45 1.27
CA VAL A 298 -0.66 -6.91 1.24
C VAL A 298 -0.95 -7.52 2.62
N MET A 299 -1.86 -8.48 2.64
CA MET A 299 -2.08 -9.34 3.81
C MET A 299 -1.25 -10.61 3.68
N HIS A 300 -0.84 -11.17 4.81
CA HIS A 300 -0.11 -12.42 4.85
C HIS A 300 -0.67 -13.36 5.92
N SER A 301 -0.35 -14.64 5.79
CA SER A 301 -0.82 -15.74 6.64
C SER A 301 0.28 -16.79 6.81
N ARG A 302 -0.01 -17.88 7.53
CA ARG A 302 0.91 -19.03 7.64
C ARG A 302 0.13 -20.32 7.53
N ASN A 303 0.56 -21.20 6.61
CA ASN A 303 0.03 -22.55 6.53
C ASN A 303 0.61 -23.45 7.64
N PRO A 304 -0.11 -24.52 8.03
CA PRO A 304 0.45 -25.59 8.85
C PRO A 304 1.71 -26.21 8.22
N PHE A 305 2.57 -26.80 9.05
CA PHE A 305 3.84 -27.37 8.59
C PHE A 305 4.39 -28.48 9.48
N THR A 306 5.36 -29.21 8.95
CA THR A 306 6.20 -30.14 9.71
C THR A 306 7.54 -29.49 10.07
N ARG A 307 7.99 -29.69 11.31
CA ARG A 307 9.32 -29.24 11.74
C ARG A 307 10.42 -30.04 11.01
N PRO A 308 11.63 -29.45 10.81
CA PRO A 308 12.04 -28.10 11.21
C PRO A 308 11.54 -27.01 10.25
N ARG A 309 11.33 -25.79 10.77
CA ARG A 309 11.07 -24.57 9.99
C ARG A 309 11.53 -23.38 10.80
N ARG A 310 12.27 -22.46 10.18
CA ARG A 310 12.70 -21.19 10.78
C ARG A 310 12.59 -20.08 9.75
N VAL A 311 11.63 -19.19 9.97
CA VAL A 311 11.46 -17.95 9.22
C VAL A 311 11.68 -16.81 10.21
N LEU A 312 12.48 -15.84 9.82
CA LEU A 312 12.75 -14.61 10.56
C LEU A 312 11.94 -13.47 9.95
N ALA A 313 11.74 -12.41 10.70
CA ALA A 313 10.99 -11.24 10.28
C ALA A 313 11.71 -9.94 10.67
N SER A 314 11.40 -8.87 9.94
CA SER A 314 11.80 -7.50 10.22
C SER A 314 10.68 -6.55 9.78
N ILE A 315 10.44 -5.47 10.52
CA ILE A 315 9.35 -4.51 10.23
C ILE A 315 9.87 -3.08 10.25
N TRP A 316 9.32 -2.24 9.37
CA TRP A 316 9.83 -0.89 9.14
C TRP A 316 8.71 0.10 8.85
N GLY A 317 8.95 1.37 9.20
CA GLY A 317 8.12 2.50 8.79
C GLY A 317 8.40 2.88 7.34
N GLY A 318 7.93 4.07 6.95
CA GLY A 318 8.15 4.58 5.61
C GLY A 318 9.62 4.88 5.29
N PRO A 319 9.92 5.22 4.03
CA PRO A 319 11.25 5.71 3.67
C PRO A 319 11.56 7.02 4.40
N LYS A 320 12.81 7.18 4.85
CA LYS A 320 13.29 8.45 5.42
C LYS A 320 13.16 9.58 4.41
N GLU A 321 13.03 10.82 4.90
CA GLU A 321 12.81 12.02 4.09
C GLU A 321 13.76 12.15 2.88
N LYS A 322 15.06 11.90 3.07
CA LYS A 322 16.06 11.94 2.00
C LYS A 322 15.75 11.00 0.81
N VAL A 323 15.06 9.88 1.06
CA VAL A 323 14.65 8.91 0.04
C VAL A 323 13.32 9.33 -0.58
N ARG A 324 12.40 9.90 0.21
CA ARG A 324 11.11 10.43 -0.28
C ARG A 324 11.31 11.56 -1.29
N MET A 325 12.29 12.45 -1.03
CA MET A 325 12.60 13.63 -1.84
C MET A 325 13.50 13.33 -3.06
N ALA A 326 14.00 12.10 -3.20
CA ALA A 326 14.82 11.72 -4.35
C ALA A 326 13.96 11.60 -5.63
N GLN A 327 14.47 12.13 -6.74
CA GLN A 327 13.84 12.02 -8.06
C GLN A 327 13.87 10.56 -8.56
N PRO A 328 12.83 10.07 -9.26
CA PRO A 328 12.84 8.73 -9.87
C PRO A 328 14.00 8.56 -10.85
N SER A 329 14.61 7.37 -10.87
CA SER A 329 15.76 7.10 -11.74
C SER A 329 15.40 6.73 -13.18
N ASN A 330 14.19 6.22 -13.44
CA ASN A 330 13.66 5.91 -14.78
C ASN A 330 12.12 5.83 -14.74
N GLY A 331 11.42 6.64 -15.55
CA GLY A 331 9.97 6.56 -15.70
C GLY A 331 9.35 7.88 -16.14
N VAL A 332 8.07 7.83 -16.51
CA VAL A 332 7.23 9.03 -16.62
C VAL A 332 6.60 9.27 -15.25
N ALA A 333 6.94 10.39 -14.62
CA ALA A 333 6.42 10.75 -13.30
C ALA A 333 5.40 11.88 -13.42
N VAL A 334 4.43 11.90 -12.51
CA VAL A 334 3.76 13.15 -12.15
C VAL A 334 4.76 13.90 -11.26
N GLY A 335 5.10 15.13 -11.64
CA GLY A 335 6.07 15.94 -10.91
C GLY A 335 5.65 16.13 -9.45
N LEU A 336 6.64 16.29 -8.56
CA LEU A 336 6.38 16.77 -7.22
C LEU A 336 5.73 18.17 -7.32
N ARG A 337 4.75 18.46 -6.45
CA ARG A 337 4.12 19.79 -6.41
C ARG A 337 5.23 20.83 -6.19
N PRO A 338 5.47 21.77 -7.11
CA PRO A 338 6.50 22.78 -6.93
C PRO A 338 6.14 23.67 -5.73
N GLU A 339 7.14 24.29 -5.10
CA GLU A 339 6.91 25.19 -3.95
C GLU A 339 5.96 26.35 -4.35
N SER A 340 5.98 26.74 -5.63
CA SER A 340 5.07 27.68 -6.27
C SER A 340 3.59 27.28 -6.25
N PHE A 341 3.28 25.99 -6.03
CA PHE A 341 1.92 25.51 -5.80
C PHE A 341 1.31 26.10 -4.53
N TYR A 342 2.13 26.34 -3.51
CA TYR A 342 1.75 26.87 -2.20
C TYR A 342 1.94 28.39 -2.09
N LEU A 343 2.56 29.02 -3.09
CA LEU A 343 2.67 30.47 -3.12
C LEU A 343 1.30 31.07 -3.46
N ASP A 344 0.82 31.95 -2.58
CA ASP A 344 -0.33 32.81 -2.85
C ASP A 344 -0.04 33.62 -4.13
N GLN A 345 -0.67 33.22 -5.22
CA GLN A 345 -0.73 34.04 -6.42
C GLN A 345 -1.74 35.14 -6.12
N GLU A 346 -1.38 36.40 -6.35
CA GLU A 346 -2.31 37.53 -6.24
C GLU A 346 -3.17 37.57 -7.52
N PRO A 347 -4.51 37.51 -7.43
CA PRO A 347 -5.32 37.39 -6.20
C PRO A 347 -5.42 35.93 -5.71
N ALA A 348 -5.56 35.74 -4.39
CA ALA A 348 -5.43 34.55 -3.50
C ALA A 348 -6.05 33.19 -3.91
N THR A 349 -6.37 32.99 -5.17
CA THR A 349 -6.66 31.70 -5.80
C THR A 349 -5.91 31.70 -7.14
N PRO A 350 -4.91 30.85 -7.34
CA PRO A 350 -4.17 30.84 -8.60
C PRO A 350 -5.12 30.54 -9.76
N LEU A 351 -5.33 31.53 -10.61
CA LEU A 351 -6.17 31.41 -11.80
C LEU A 351 -5.56 30.33 -12.71
N VAL A 352 -6.40 29.37 -13.10
CA VAL A 352 -6.01 28.30 -14.02
C VAL A 352 -6.43 28.71 -15.43
N PHE A 353 -5.49 28.67 -16.37
CA PHE A 353 -5.79 28.91 -17.77
C PHE A 353 -6.17 27.60 -18.44
N GLY A 354 -7.44 27.46 -18.83
CA GLY A 354 -7.94 26.27 -19.54
C GLY A 354 -7.83 26.40 -21.05
N PHE A 355 -7.36 25.32 -21.69
CA PHE A 355 -7.16 25.28 -23.14
C PHE A 355 -8.34 24.66 -23.91
N TRP A 356 -9.42 24.27 -23.23
CA TRP A 356 -10.62 23.76 -23.90
C TRP A 356 -11.17 24.79 -24.90
N LYS A 357 -11.37 24.35 -26.16
CA LYS A 357 -11.87 25.17 -27.29
C LYS A 357 -10.96 26.33 -27.71
N VAL A 358 -9.71 26.39 -27.25
CA VAL A 358 -8.72 27.29 -27.86
C VAL A 358 -8.34 26.72 -29.23
N PRO A 359 -8.55 27.45 -30.35
CA PRO A 359 -8.23 26.96 -31.69
C PRO A 359 -6.72 26.73 -31.86
N ASN A 360 -6.34 25.62 -32.50
CA ASN A 360 -4.94 25.22 -32.63
C ASN A 360 -4.08 26.33 -33.25
N GLU A 361 -4.58 27.03 -34.27
CA GLU A 361 -3.85 28.10 -34.96
C GLU A 361 -3.54 29.33 -34.08
N LYS A 362 -4.16 29.44 -32.90
CA LYS A 362 -3.90 30.50 -31.91
C LYS A 362 -3.34 29.97 -30.59
N CYS A 363 -3.40 28.66 -30.36
CA CYS A 363 -3.18 28.07 -29.05
C CYS A 363 -1.76 28.32 -28.53
N GLU A 364 -0.75 28.23 -29.40
CA GLU A 364 0.65 28.52 -29.04
C GLU A 364 0.82 29.96 -28.52
N GLU A 365 0.30 30.95 -29.27
CA GLU A 365 0.39 32.36 -28.87
C GLU A 365 -0.45 32.65 -27.62
N VAL A 366 -1.64 32.04 -27.50
CA VAL A 366 -2.48 32.16 -26.31
C VAL A 366 -1.76 31.62 -25.07
N CYS A 367 -1.11 30.45 -25.17
CA CYS A 367 -0.33 29.86 -24.09
C CYS A 367 0.83 30.78 -23.67
N TYR A 368 1.64 31.23 -24.64
CA TYR A 368 2.75 32.14 -24.40
C TYR A 368 2.29 33.42 -23.70
N GLN A 369 1.20 34.05 -24.19
CA GLN A 369 0.65 35.27 -23.58
C GLN A 369 0.08 35.02 -22.18
N ALA A 370 -0.57 33.88 -21.92
CA ALA A 370 -1.03 33.53 -20.59
C ALA A 370 0.16 33.50 -19.61
N ILE A 371 1.25 32.82 -19.96
CA ILE A 371 2.46 32.77 -19.14
C ILE A 371 3.07 34.17 -18.94
N ALA A 372 3.16 34.97 -20.01
CA ALA A 372 3.65 36.35 -19.96
C ALA A 372 2.78 37.27 -19.08
N LYS A 373 1.48 36.97 -18.94
CA LYS A 373 0.55 37.68 -18.06
C LYS A 373 0.53 37.17 -16.62
N GLY A 374 1.37 36.19 -16.29
CA GLY A 374 1.55 35.68 -14.93
C GLY A 374 0.81 34.39 -14.63
N TYR A 375 0.09 33.78 -15.59
CA TYR A 375 -0.49 32.46 -15.35
C TYR A 375 0.63 31.44 -15.13
N ARG A 376 0.49 30.65 -14.07
CA ARG A 376 1.38 29.54 -13.74
C ARG A 376 0.67 28.19 -13.71
N ARG A 377 -0.67 28.17 -13.75
CA ARG A 377 -1.47 26.95 -13.80
C ARG A 377 -2.12 26.78 -15.17
N LEU A 378 -1.85 25.65 -15.83
CA LEU A 378 -2.28 25.36 -17.20
C LEU A 378 -3.13 24.08 -17.19
N ASP A 379 -4.39 24.18 -17.60
CA ASP A 379 -5.32 23.04 -17.72
C ASP A 379 -5.40 22.55 -19.16
N CYS A 380 -4.77 21.41 -19.40
CA CYS A 380 -4.72 20.70 -20.68
C CYS A 380 -5.55 19.41 -20.60
N ALA A 381 -5.75 18.80 -21.76
CA ALA A 381 -6.19 17.41 -21.91
C ALA A 381 -5.92 16.97 -23.34
N CYS A 382 -5.54 15.71 -23.53
CA CYS A 382 -5.34 15.14 -24.87
C CYS A 382 -6.57 15.33 -25.80
N ASP A 383 -7.78 15.20 -25.24
CA ASP A 383 -9.03 15.36 -26.01
C ASP A 383 -9.36 16.81 -26.40
N TYR A 384 -8.67 17.81 -25.82
CA TYR A 384 -8.80 19.18 -26.31
C TYR A 384 -8.15 19.35 -27.70
N GLY A 385 -7.29 18.40 -28.11
CA GLY A 385 -6.70 18.34 -29.44
C GLY A 385 -5.64 19.42 -29.71
N ASN A 386 -5.16 20.13 -28.69
CA ASN A 386 -4.27 21.28 -28.82
C ASN A 386 -3.03 21.23 -27.89
N GLU A 387 -2.72 20.07 -27.28
CA GLU A 387 -1.56 19.92 -26.40
C GLU A 387 -0.23 20.24 -27.12
N ALA A 388 -0.11 19.88 -28.41
CA ALA A 388 1.07 20.18 -29.22
C ALA A 388 1.35 21.69 -29.32
N GLU A 389 0.30 22.49 -29.48
CA GLU A 389 0.39 23.94 -29.55
C GLU A 389 0.71 24.55 -28.18
N VAL A 390 0.10 24.01 -27.10
CA VAL A 390 0.42 24.41 -25.73
C VAL A 390 1.90 24.15 -25.43
N GLY A 391 2.41 22.98 -25.81
CA GLY A 391 3.80 22.61 -25.61
C GLY A 391 4.79 23.55 -26.29
N ARG A 392 4.49 23.99 -27.52
CA ARG A 392 5.28 25.03 -28.21
C ARG A 392 5.23 26.38 -27.48
N GLY A 393 4.07 26.76 -26.97
CA GLY A 393 3.89 27.99 -26.19
C GLY A 393 4.70 27.99 -24.88
N ILE A 394 4.69 26.87 -24.15
CA ILE A 394 5.49 26.66 -22.95
C ILE A 394 6.99 26.71 -23.28
N ALA A 395 7.43 25.95 -24.29
CA ALA A 395 8.84 25.90 -24.69
C ALA A 395 9.37 27.28 -25.07
N ARG A 396 8.59 28.06 -25.83
CA ARG A 396 8.93 29.44 -26.18
C ARG A 396 9.03 30.35 -24.95
N ALA A 397 8.07 30.26 -24.01
CA ALA A 397 8.11 31.07 -22.80
C ALA A 397 9.33 30.76 -21.90
N ILE A 398 9.74 29.49 -21.84
CA ILE A 398 10.98 29.07 -21.15
C ILE A 398 12.21 29.60 -21.89
N GLN A 399 12.25 29.45 -23.22
CA GLN A 399 13.36 29.94 -24.05
C GLN A 399 13.57 31.45 -23.91
N ASP A 400 12.48 32.22 -23.86
CA ASP A 400 12.49 33.68 -23.69
C ASP A 400 12.75 34.12 -22.23
N GLY A 401 12.90 33.16 -21.30
CA GLY A 401 13.25 33.41 -19.90
C GLY A 401 12.11 33.97 -19.05
N LEU A 402 10.85 33.82 -19.49
CA LEU A 402 9.68 34.31 -18.74
C LEU A 402 9.39 33.46 -17.50
N VAL A 403 9.71 32.17 -17.59
CA VAL A 403 9.52 31.14 -16.55
C VAL A 403 10.55 30.04 -16.72
N LYS A 404 10.78 29.27 -15.67
CA LYS A 404 11.36 27.93 -15.74
C LYS A 404 10.24 26.88 -15.75
N ARG A 405 10.58 25.64 -16.13
CA ARG A 405 9.61 24.53 -16.06
C ARG A 405 9.07 24.35 -14.64
N GLU A 406 9.91 24.43 -13.62
CA GLU A 406 9.53 24.31 -12.20
C GLU A 406 8.62 25.43 -11.68
N ASP A 407 8.45 26.54 -12.44
CA ASP A 407 7.53 27.62 -12.08
C ASP A 407 6.08 27.32 -12.52
N LEU A 408 5.87 26.33 -13.38
CA LEU A 408 4.57 26.00 -13.95
C LEU A 408 3.95 24.76 -13.26
N PHE A 409 2.63 24.81 -13.07
CA PHE A 409 1.81 23.66 -12.71
C PHE A 409 0.94 23.28 -13.91
N VAL A 410 1.23 22.15 -14.54
CA VAL A 410 0.56 21.68 -15.76
C VAL A 410 -0.30 20.47 -15.42
N THR A 411 -1.60 20.60 -15.64
CA THR A 411 -2.58 19.51 -15.52
C THR A 411 -2.87 18.95 -16.91
N SER A 412 -2.88 17.63 -17.06
CA SER A 412 -3.50 16.96 -18.21
C SER A 412 -4.40 15.80 -17.75
N LYS A 413 -5.04 15.10 -18.69
CA LYS A 413 -6.10 14.12 -18.39
C LYS A 413 -5.97 12.86 -19.24
N LEU A 414 -6.10 11.72 -18.58
CA LEU A 414 -6.27 10.40 -19.18
C LEU A 414 -7.69 10.30 -19.77
N TRP A 415 -7.77 10.11 -21.09
CA TRP A 415 -9.06 9.95 -21.77
C TRP A 415 -9.68 8.56 -21.58
N ASN A 416 -11.00 8.50 -21.78
CA ASN A 416 -11.88 7.36 -21.53
C ASN A 416 -11.47 6.06 -22.22
N THR A 417 -10.77 6.12 -23.35
CA THR A 417 -10.30 4.95 -24.11
C THR A 417 -9.00 4.34 -23.56
N TYR A 418 -8.41 4.94 -22.52
CA TYR A 418 -7.09 4.56 -21.98
C TYR A 418 -7.09 4.22 -20.49
N HIS A 419 -8.25 3.94 -19.88
CA HIS A 419 -8.36 3.64 -18.45
C HIS A 419 -7.73 2.33 -18.00
N LYS A 420 -7.47 1.38 -18.91
CA LYS A 420 -6.80 0.13 -18.55
C LYS A 420 -5.34 0.40 -18.15
N PRO A 421 -4.82 -0.25 -17.08
CA PRO A 421 -3.46 0.00 -16.58
C PRO A 421 -2.38 -0.06 -17.66
N GLU A 422 -2.46 -1.00 -18.59
CA GLU A 422 -1.50 -1.16 -19.70
C GLU A 422 -1.49 0.03 -20.69
N HIS A 423 -2.57 0.80 -20.78
CA HIS A 423 -2.70 1.94 -21.69
C HIS A 423 -2.30 3.27 -21.04
N VAL A 424 -2.27 3.36 -19.70
CA VAL A 424 -1.94 4.61 -18.99
C VAL A 424 -0.53 5.12 -19.32
N PRO A 425 0.54 4.29 -19.31
CA PRO A 425 1.88 4.75 -19.69
C PRO A 425 2.00 5.15 -21.16
N LEU A 426 1.19 4.56 -22.05
CA LEU A 426 1.11 4.96 -23.45
C LEU A 426 0.49 6.37 -23.58
N ALA A 427 -0.64 6.60 -22.92
CA ALA A 427 -1.34 7.88 -22.98
C ALA A 427 -0.58 9.03 -22.31
N MET A 428 0.05 8.76 -21.16
CA MET A 428 0.88 9.75 -20.49
C MET A 428 2.08 10.16 -21.35
N ARG A 429 2.78 9.21 -22.00
CA ARG A 429 3.88 9.53 -22.92
C ARG A 429 3.42 10.40 -24.08
N LYS A 430 2.26 10.11 -24.66
CA LYS A 430 1.70 10.92 -25.75
C LYS A 430 1.44 12.37 -25.31
N THR A 431 0.86 12.57 -24.12
CA THR A 431 0.65 13.90 -23.53
C THR A 431 1.98 14.62 -23.30
N LEU A 432 3.00 13.94 -22.75
CA LEU A 432 4.33 14.53 -22.55
C LEU A 432 5.01 14.92 -23.86
N ASP A 433 4.94 14.05 -24.87
CA ASP A 433 5.49 14.32 -26.20
C ASP A 433 4.82 15.54 -26.84
N ASP A 434 3.48 15.63 -26.77
CA ASP A 434 2.72 16.77 -27.29
C ASP A 434 3.06 18.06 -26.54
N LEU A 435 3.07 18.01 -25.20
CA LEU A 435 3.41 19.17 -24.38
C LEU A 435 4.91 19.53 -24.43
N GLN A 436 5.76 18.65 -24.99
CA GLN A 436 7.22 18.78 -24.99
C GLN A 436 7.79 18.91 -23.56
N LEU A 437 7.30 18.09 -22.63
CA LEU A 437 7.64 18.12 -21.21
C LEU A 437 8.16 16.77 -20.73
N ASP A 438 9.04 16.78 -19.73
CA ASP A 438 9.50 15.54 -19.07
C ASP A 438 8.51 15.05 -17.99
N TYR A 439 7.62 15.92 -17.50
CA TYR A 439 6.59 15.62 -16.51
C TYR A 439 5.41 16.60 -16.58
N VAL A 440 4.24 16.17 -16.10
CA VAL A 440 3.10 17.02 -15.72
C VAL A 440 2.94 17.03 -14.21
N ASP A 441 2.39 18.09 -13.65
CA ASP A 441 2.22 18.24 -12.19
C ASP A 441 0.97 17.54 -11.65
N GLU A 442 0.01 17.30 -12.53
CA GLU A 442 -1.23 16.59 -12.23
C GLU A 442 -1.73 15.85 -13.48
N TYR A 443 -2.17 14.60 -13.30
CA TYR A 443 -2.78 13.81 -14.36
C TYR A 443 -4.07 13.17 -13.84
N LEU A 444 -5.19 13.60 -14.40
CA LEU A 444 -6.53 13.25 -13.91
C LEU A 444 -7.20 12.22 -14.81
N ILE A 445 -8.13 11.45 -14.27
CA ILE A 445 -9.12 10.74 -15.09
C ILE A 445 -10.06 11.80 -15.67
N HIS A 446 -10.20 11.88 -17.00
CA HIS A 446 -11.01 12.94 -17.63
C HIS A 446 -12.49 12.80 -17.27
N PHE A 447 -13.05 11.60 -17.44
CA PHE A 447 -14.38 11.24 -16.95
C PHE A 447 -14.34 9.82 -16.39
N PRO A 448 -15.14 9.48 -15.36
CA PRO A 448 -15.19 8.13 -14.81
C PRO A 448 -16.02 7.16 -15.69
N ILE A 449 -15.79 7.17 -17.01
CA ILE A 449 -16.48 6.35 -18.01
C ILE A 449 -15.44 5.63 -18.85
N SER A 450 -15.27 4.31 -18.66
CA SER A 450 -14.33 3.50 -19.44
C SER A 450 -14.91 3.15 -20.79
N MET A 451 -14.13 3.36 -21.85
CA MET A 451 -14.52 3.10 -23.23
C MET A 451 -13.57 2.10 -23.91
N GLU A 452 -14.05 1.51 -25.00
CA GLU A 452 -13.24 0.68 -25.89
C GLU A 452 -11.94 1.40 -26.29
N PHE A 453 -10.81 0.69 -26.25
CA PHE A 453 -9.51 1.24 -26.60
C PHE A 453 -9.47 1.66 -28.07
N VAL A 454 -8.83 2.80 -28.33
CA VAL A 454 -8.57 3.33 -29.67
C VAL A 454 -7.11 3.74 -29.72
N ASP A 455 -6.34 3.24 -30.69
CA ASP A 455 -4.93 3.61 -30.83
C ASP A 455 -4.79 5.04 -31.37
N PHE A 456 -3.82 5.79 -30.85
CA PHE A 456 -3.51 7.16 -31.30
C PHE A 456 -3.23 7.27 -32.80
N LYS A 457 -2.72 6.21 -33.43
CA LYS A 457 -2.44 6.15 -34.87
C LYS A 457 -3.72 6.15 -35.71
N ASP A 458 -4.79 5.59 -35.16
CA ASP A 458 -6.06 5.45 -35.87
C ASP A 458 -6.94 6.68 -35.65
N LYS A 459 -6.90 7.28 -34.45
CA LYS A 459 -7.69 8.46 -34.13
C LYS A 459 -7.08 9.29 -32.99
N TYR A 460 -6.79 10.56 -33.27
CA TYR A 460 -6.37 11.55 -32.27
C TYR A 460 -6.81 12.98 -32.68
N PRO A 461 -7.45 13.78 -31.82
CA PRO A 461 -7.88 13.45 -30.45
C PRO A 461 -8.87 12.26 -30.42
N PRO A 462 -8.96 11.54 -29.30
CA PRO A 462 -9.70 10.28 -29.23
C PRO A 462 -11.23 10.44 -29.37
N GLU A 463 -11.80 11.54 -28.84
CA GLU A 463 -13.23 11.84 -28.81
C GLU A 463 -14.11 10.75 -28.16
N TRP A 464 -15.44 10.95 -28.21
CA TRP A 464 -16.44 10.06 -27.62
C TRP A 464 -16.79 8.83 -28.47
N THR A 465 -16.08 8.57 -29.57
CA THR A 465 -16.45 7.49 -30.50
C THR A 465 -15.26 6.66 -30.94
N ASN A 466 -15.49 5.35 -31.09
CA ASN A 466 -14.55 4.43 -31.71
C ASN A 466 -14.42 4.68 -33.22
N LEU A 467 -13.64 3.84 -33.91
CA LEU A 467 -13.38 3.97 -35.35
C LEU A 467 -14.64 3.80 -36.23
N GLU A 468 -15.73 3.26 -35.68
CA GLU A 468 -17.04 3.15 -36.35
C GLU A 468 -17.99 4.32 -36.04
N GLY A 469 -17.55 5.31 -35.25
CA GLY A 469 -18.41 6.42 -34.82
C GLY A 469 -19.38 6.06 -33.69
N LYS A 470 -19.14 4.98 -32.94
CA LYS A 470 -19.99 4.54 -31.83
C LYS A 470 -19.32 4.79 -30.47
N MET A 471 -20.13 5.17 -29.48
CA MET A 471 -19.70 5.20 -28.08
C MET A 471 -19.87 3.80 -27.47
N VAL A 472 -18.77 3.10 -27.23
CA VAL A 472 -18.76 1.75 -26.65
C VAL A 472 -18.18 1.83 -25.24
N ILE A 473 -19.04 1.69 -24.23
CA ILE A 473 -18.66 1.65 -22.81
C ILE A 473 -18.22 0.23 -22.46
N VAL A 474 -17.10 0.10 -21.75
CA VAL A 474 -16.56 -1.17 -21.27
C VAL A 474 -16.56 -1.20 -19.73
N PRO A 475 -16.51 -2.40 -19.09
CA PRO A 475 -16.34 -2.51 -17.65
C PRO A 475 -15.15 -1.69 -17.14
N ASN A 476 -15.32 -1.13 -15.95
CA ASN A 476 -14.33 -0.23 -15.37
C ASN A 476 -13.32 -1.04 -14.55
N ASP A 477 -12.22 -1.45 -15.17
CA ASP A 477 -11.17 -2.27 -14.55
C ASP A 477 -10.06 -1.42 -13.88
N MET A 478 -10.41 -0.25 -13.31
CA MET A 478 -9.46 0.67 -12.65
C MET A 478 -8.95 0.18 -11.29
#